data_AF-A0A819RJ35-F1
#
_entry.id   AF-A0A819RJ35-F1
#
_cell.length_a   1.000
_cell.length_b   1.000
_cell.length_c   1.000
_cell.angle_alpha   90.00
_cell.angle_beta   90.00
_cell.angle_gamma   90.00
#
_symmetry.space_group_name_H-M   'P 1'
#
loop_
_entity.id
_entity.type
_entity.pdbx_description
1 polymer ?
#
loop_
_entity_poly.entity_id
_entity_poly.type
_entity_poly.pdbx_seq_one_letter_code
_entity_poly.pdbx_strand_id
1 'polypeptide(L)'
;MLCYHNQLCCQILRDAYCYYNNPESSRINLSDDKHTFCVKCFDSIKSKSIFVDDDPVQTLVEISKNLFLSDINDIQKAETMIECIIDIMRDCLDNQVQTALYILYFEELDQEEEDRRKQRVEVAQALEDRGLDDPIEPEHETVTKLKF
;
A
#
# COMPACT_ATOMS: atom_id res chain seq x y z
N MET A 1 8.15 7.03 7.45
CA MET A 1 7.91 5.82 8.27
C MET A 1 6.45 5.79 8.72
N LEU A 2 5.80 4.62 8.76
CA LEU A 2 4.39 4.51 9.17
C LEU A 2 4.25 4.46 10.70
N CYS A 3 3.17 5.02 11.24
CA CYS A 3 2.85 4.94 12.67
C CYS A 3 1.81 3.85 12.93
N TYR A 4 2.11 2.89 13.80
CA TYR A 4 1.29 1.71 14.05
C TYR A 4 -0.13 2.04 14.54
N HIS A 5 -0.29 3.04 15.41
CA HIS A 5 -1.61 3.40 15.95
C HIS A 5 -2.64 3.82 14.89
N ASN A 6 -2.18 4.34 13.75
CA ASN A 6 -3.05 4.71 12.64
C ASN A 6 -2.25 4.60 11.34
N GLN A 7 -2.13 3.37 10.85
CA GLN A 7 -1.26 3.03 9.71
C GLN A 7 -1.64 3.76 8.42
N LEU A 8 -2.92 4.14 8.25
CA LEU A 8 -3.40 4.78 7.02
C LEU A 8 -3.21 6.31 7.01
N CYS A 9 -3.31 6.97 8.16
CA CYS A 9 -3.36 8.44 8.22
C CYS A 9 -2.20 9.08 9.00
N CYS A 10 -1.37 8.29 9.69
CA CYS A 10 -0.29 8.82 10.50
C CYS A 10 1.07 8.39 9.95
N GLN A 11 1.78 9.36 9.39
CA GLN A 11 3.16 9.20 8.94
C GLN A 11 4.11 9.96 9.87
N ILE A 12 5.20 9.28 10.25
CA ILE A 12 6.30 9.87 11.02
C ILE A 12 7.25 10.52 10.02
N LEU A 13 7.38 11.84 10.16
CA LEU A 13 8.23 12.67 9.30
C LEU A 13 9.72 12.37 9.53
N ARG A 14 10.55 12.70 8.54
CA ARG A 14 12.01 12.64 8.67
C ARG A 14 12.47 13.57 9.80
N ASP A 15 13.51 13.16 10.51
CA ASP A 15 14.12 13.89 11.64
C ASP A 15 13.17 14.13 12.83
N ALA A 16 12.02 13.45 12.87
CA ALA A 16 11.07 13.53 13.97
C ALA A 16 11.36 12.46 15.03
N TYR A 17 11.16 12.81 16.30
CA TYR A 17 11.21 11.84 17.40
C TYR A 17 10.07 10.80 17.27
N CYS A 18 10.41 9.54 17.58
CA CYS A 18 9.49 8.41 17.56
C CYS A 18 9.85 7.35 18.61
N TYR A 19 8.88 6.48 18.92
CA TYR A 19 9.07 5.33 19.80
C TYR A 19 8.97 4.03 19.01
N TYR A 20 9.87 3.09 19.22
CA TYR A 20 9.85 1.76 18.61
C TYR A 20 9.94 0.66 19.67
N ASN A 21 9.33 -0.50 19.42
CA ASN A 21 9.49 -1.64 20.31
C ASN A 21 10.90 -2.22 20.19
N ASN A 22 11.49 -2.65 21.31
CA ASN A 22 12.78 -3.33 21.29
C ASN A 22 12.65 -4.67 20.54
N PRO A 23 13.39 -4.92 19.45
CA PRO A 23 13.35 -6.20 18.74
C PRO A 23 13.86 -7.37 19.60
N GLU A 24 14.70 -7.16 20.61
CA GLU A 24 15.08 -8.22 21.57
C GLU A 24 13.95 -8.63 22.51
N SER A 25 12.87 -7.82 22.58
CA SER A 25 11.66 -8.18 23.31
C SER A 25 10.70 -9.04 22.49
N SER A 26 11.11 -9.50 21.30
CA SER A 26 10.35 -10.37 20.39
C SER A 26 9.93 -11.65 21.10
N ARG A 27 8.79 -11.54 21.78
CA ARG A 27 7.96 -12.68 22.09
C ARG A 27 7.69 -13.38 20.76
N ILE A 28 7.67 -14.71 20.81
CA ILE A 28 7.74 -15.71 19.72
C ILE A 28 6.77 -15.49 18.54
N ASN A 29 5.91 -14.46 18.54
CA ASN A 29 4.82 -14.24 17.59
C ASN A 29 4.77 -12.83 16.96
N LEU A 30 5.84 -12.03 17.00
CA LEU A 30 5.91 -10.78 16.23
C LEU A 30 6.94 -10.91 15.12
N SER A 31 6.66 -10.32 13.96
CA SER A 31 7.62 -10.16 12.88
C SER A 31 8.86 -9.40 13.38
N ASP A 32 10.00 -9.55 12.70
CA ASP A 32 11.21 -8.77 12.97
C ASP A 32 11.02 -7.26 12.74
N ASP A 33 9.86 -6.86 12.21
CA ASP A 33 9.48 -5.47 11.99
C ASP A 33 9.26 -4.70 13.30
N LYS A 34 9.88 -3.51 13.36
CA LYS A 34 9.75 -2.59 14.49
C LYS A 34 8.44 -1.80 14.39
N HIS A 35 7.55 -2.06 15.32
CA HIS A 35 6.34 -1.27 15.57
C HIS A 35 6.72 0.11 16.04
N THR A 36 6.41 1.11 15.22
CA THR A 36 6.83 2.48 15.48
C THR A 36 5.66 3.44 15.68
N PHE A 37 5.82 4.39 16.59
CA PHE A 37 4.80 5.35 17.00
C PHE A 37 5.36 6.78 16.94
N CYS A 38 4.58 7.71 16.41
CA CYS A 38 4.87 9.13 16.62
C CYS A 38 4.63 9.49 18.10
N VAL A 39 5.30 10.53 18.59
CA VAL A 39 5.16 11.00 19.99
C VAL A 39 3.69 11.20 20.38
N LYS A 40 2.92 11.88 19.52
CA LYS A 40 1.50 12.18 19.80
C LYS A 40 0.65 10.92 19.98
N CYS A 41 0.85 9.91 19.13
CA CYS A 41 0.10 8.66 19.20
C CYS A 41 0.59 7.77 20.34
N PHE A 42 1.87 7.81 20.68
CA PHE A 42 2.40 7.09 21.83
C PHE A 42 1.82 7.65 23.13
N ASP A 43 1.80 8.98 23.27
CA ASP A 43 1.32 9.66 24.47
C ASP A 43 -0.21 9.62 24.63
N SER A 44 -0.98 9.53 23.53
CA SER A 44 -2.44 9.43 23.58
C SER A 44 -2.93 8.13 24.23
N ILE A 45 -2.12 7.07 24.20
CA ILE A 45 -2.45 5.78 24.82
C ILE A 45 -2.36 5.92 26.34
N LYS A 46 -3.50 5.91 27.03
CA LYS A 46 -3.54 6.03 28.50
C LYS A 46 -3.07 4.77 29.23
N SER A 47 -3.06 3.62 28.56
CA SER A 47 -2.60 2.36 29.14
C SER A 47 -1.08 2.35 29.35
N LYS A 48 -0.62 1.60 30.35
CA LYS A 48 0.81 1.34 30.60
C LYS A 48 1.41 0.34 29.62
N SER A 49 0.56 -0.41 28.92
CA SER A 49 0.94 -1.38 27.90
C SER A 49 0.25 -1.07 26.58
N ILE A 50 0.90 -1.44 25.49
CA ILE A 50 0.39 -1.35 24.11
C ILE A 50 0.20 -2.78 23.62
N PHE A 51 -0.96 -3.05 23.00
CA PHE A 51 -1.25 -4.32 22.35
C PHE A 51 -0.89 -4.19 20.87
N VAL A 52 -0.15 -5.17 20.38
CA VAL A 52 0.48 -5.13 19.07
C VAL A 52 0.18 -6.44 18.33
N ASP A 53 -0.17 -6.33 17.05
CA ASP A 53 -0.36 -7.40 16.08
C ASP A 53 0.31 -7.04 14.75
N ASP A 54 0.81 -8.05 14.04
CA ASP A 54 1.29 -7.91 12.66
C ASP A 54 0.26 -8.46 11.65
N ASP A 55 -0.53 -9.45 12.08
CA ASP A 55 -1.49 -10.18 11.25
C ASP A 55 -2.84 -10.29 11.97
N PRO A 56 -3.97 -9.99 11.30
CA PRO A 56 -5.32 -10.11 11.88
C PRO A 56 -5.68 -11.50 12.40
N VAL A 57 -5.00 -12.57 11.98
CA VAL A 57 -5.21 -13.93 12.52
C VAL A 57 -4.31 -14.26 13.72
N GLN A 58 -3.37 -13.38 14.07
CA GLN A 58 -2.46 -13.58 15.20
C GLN A 58 -3.05 -13.04 16.51
N THR A 59 -2.55 -13.56 17.63
CA THR A 59 -2.94 -13.08 18.96
C THR A 59 -2.17 -11.81 19.30
N LEU A 60 -2.88 -10.79 19.78
CA LEU A 60 -2.31 -9.55 20.27
C LEU A 60 -1.24 -9.80 21.34
N VAL A 61 -0.09 -9.18 21.16
CA VAL A 61 1.02 -9.19 22.10
C VAL A 61 1.00 -7.93 22.96
N GLU A 62 0.93 -8.10 24.28
CA GLU A 62 1.03 -7.00 25.22
C GLU A 62 2.50 -6.62 25.48
N ILE A 63 2.86 -5.38 25.16
CA ILE A 63 4.19 -4.80 25.38
C ILE A 63 4.07 -3.60 26.32
N SER A 64 4.80 -3.61 27.43
CA SER A 64 4.86 -2.47 28.36
C SER A 64 5.50 -1.26 27.68
N LYS A 65 4.93 -0.06 27.89
CA LYS A 65 5.46 1.21 27.35
C LYS A 65 6.92 1.46 27.74
N ASN A 66 7.34 0.96 28.90
CA ASN A 66 8.72 1.14 29.38
C ASN A 66 9.75 0.32 28.58
N LEU A 67 9.28 -0.64 27.76
CA LEU A 67 10.12 -1.44 26.87
C LEU A 67 10.28 -0.81 25.49
N PHE A 68 9.58 0.29 25.22
CA PHE A 68 9.77 1.07 24.00
C PHE A 68 10.98 1.97 24.13
N LEU A 69 11.76 2.03 23.07
CA LEU A 69 12.92 2.90 22.94
C LEU A 69 12.53 4.13 22.11
N SER A 70 13.10 5.29 22.43
CA SER A 70 12.92 6.51 21.66
C SER A 70 14.11 6.73 20.71
N ASP A 71 13.84 7.16 19.48
CA ASP A 71 14.85 7.58 18.52
C ASP A 71 14.40 8.79 17.69
N ILE A 72 15.31 9.30 16.87
CA ILE A 72 15.02 10.24 15.78
C ILE A 72 14.89 9.43 14.47
N ASN A 73 13.87 9.72 13.67
CA ASN A 73 13.69 9.12 12.35
C ASN A 73 14.63 9.75 11.30
N ASP A 74 15.95 9.57 11.48
CA ASP A 74 17.01 10.05 10.59
C ASP A 74 17.74 8.92 9.85
N ILE A 75 17.40 7.66 10.16
CA ILE A 75 17.99 6.47 9.54
C ILE A 75 17.73 6.50 8.03
N GLN A 76 18.80 6.60 7.26
CA GLN A 76 18.78 6.36 5.82
C GLN A 76 18.89 4.86 5.57
N LYS A 77 17.81 4.26 5.10
CA LYS A 77 17.86 2.87 4.62
C LYS A 77 18.78 2.85 3.41
N ALA A 78 19.83 2.02 3.45
CA ALA A 78 20.68 1.82 2.29
C ALA A 78 19.81 1.34 1.12
N GLU A 79 20.03 1.92 -0.05
CA GLU A 79 19.35 1.49 -1.27
C GLU A 79 19.72 0.03 -1.54
N THR A 80 18.70 -0.81 -1.68
CA THR A 80 18.89 -2.22 -2.01
C THR A 80 19.34 -2.29 -3.47
N MET A 81 20.61 -2.61 -3.71
CA MET A 81 21.07 -2.94 -5.06
C MET A 81 20.70 -4.39 -5.36
N ILE A 82 19.94 -4.62 -6.42
CA ILE A 82 19.68 -5.97 -6.94
C ILE A 82 20.97 -6.47 -7.58
N GLU A 83 21.44 -7.67 -7.22
CA GLU A 83 22.72 -8.22 -7.70
C GLU A 83 22.80 -8.27 -9.25
N CYS A 84 21.68 -8.48 -9.95
CA CYS A 84 21.62 -8.39 -11.42
C CYS A 84 22.07 -7.01 -11.95
N ILE A 85 21.82 -5.93 -11.22
CA ILE A 85 22.21 -4.57 -11.62
C ILE A 85 23.72 -4.38 -11.47
N ILE A 86 24.38 -5.04 -10.52
CA ILE A 86 25.84 -4.96 -10.38
C ILE A 86 26.54 -5.61 -11.57
N ASP A 87 26.06 -6.75 -12.04
CA ASP A 87 26.66 -7.42 -13.20
C ASP A 87 26.33 -6.66 -14.50
N ILE A 88 25.11 -6.15 -14.67
CA ILE A 88 24.75 -5.27 -15.80
C ILE A 88 25.57 -3.97 -15.77
N MET A 89 25.76 -3.35 -14.60
CA MET A 89 26.54 -2.12 -14.47
C MET A 89 28.03 -2.38 -14.72
N ARG A 90 28.58 -3.55 -14.35
CA ARG A 90 29.97 -3.92 -14.64
C ARG A 90 30.19 -4.04 -16.14
N ASP A 91 29.29 -4.75 -16.84
CA ASP A 91 29.32 -4.88 -18.31
C ASP A 91 29.08 -3.53 -19.02
N CYS A 92 28.29 -2.63 -18.42
CA CYS A 92 28.03 -1.30 -18.97
C CYS A 92 29.16 -0.29 -18.69
N LEU A 93 29.86 -0.38 -17.56
CA LEU A 93 31.01 0.48 -17.24
C LEU A 93 32.17 0.19 -18.21
N ASP A 94 32.39 -1.09 -18.52
CA ASP A 94 33.40 -1.52 -19.50
C ASP A 94 33.07 -1.05 -20.93
N ASN A 95 31.79 -0.73 -21.22
CA ASN A 95 31.31 -0.26 -22.53
C ASN A 95 30.87 1.24 -22.57
N GLN A 96 31.11 2.03 -21.52
CA GLN A 96 30.70 3.46 -21.42
C GLN A 96 29.19 3.72 -21.66
N VAL A 97 28.29 2.79 -21.30
CA VAL A 97 26.85 3.00 -21.49
C VAL A 97 26.23 3.49 -20.18
N GLN A 98 26.04 4.81 -20.07
CA GLN A 98 25.41 5.49 -18.93
C GLN A 98 23.88 5.26 -18.83
N THR A 99 23.32 4.37 -19.67
CA THR A 99 21.91 4.31 -20.05
C THR A 99 21.12 3.19 -19.35
N ALA A 100 21.77 2.26 -18.64
CA ALA A 100 21.12 1.07 -18.10
C ALA A 100 20.02 1.36 -17.06
N LEU A 101 20.21 2.39 -16.23
CA LEU A 101 19.22 2.78 -15.21
C LEU A 101 17.95 3.39 -15.84
N TYR A 102 18.11 4.05 -17.00
CA TYR A 102 17.00 4.65 -17.73
C TYR A 102 16.13 3.56 -18.38
N ILE A 103 16.73 2.52 -18.94
CA ILE A 103 16.01 1.47 -19.69
C ILE A 103 15.01 0.72 -18.81
N LEU A 104 15.41 0.28 -17.61
CA LEU A 104 14.50 -0.44 -16.70
C LEU A 104 13.30 0.40 -16.26
N TYR A 105 13.51 1.70 -16.03
CA TYR A 105 12.43 2.62 -15.67
C TYR A 105 11.43 2.82 -16.83
N PHE A 106 11.91 2.86 -18.07
CA PHE A 106 11.04 2.94 -19.24
C PHE A 106 10.27 1.64 -19.49
N GLU A 107 10.90 0.48 -19.31
CA GLU A 107 10.23 -0.83 -19.46
C GLU A 107 9.10 -1.03 -18.44
N GLU A 108 9.29 -0.63 -17.17
CA GLU A 108 8.23 -0.69 -16.16
C GLU A 108 7.05 0.24 -16.50
N LEU A 109 7.33 1.46 -17.00
CA LEU A 109 6.29 2.40 -17.43
C LEU A 109 5.51 1.91 -18.66
N ASP A 110 6.20 1.28 -19.62
CA ASP A 110 5.58 0.71 -20.81
C ASP A 110 4.66 -0.46 -20.45
N GLN A 111 5.04 -1.28 -19.46
CA GLN A 111 4.21 -2.38 -18.97
C GLN A 111 2.94 -1.86 -18.24
N GLU A 112 3.07 -0.82 -17.42
CA GLU A 112 1.93 -0.22 -16.71
C GLU A 112 0.90 0.38 -17.70
N GLU A 113 1.35 1.02 -18.78
CA GLU A 113 0.44 1.55 -19.81
C GLU A 113 -0.26 0.44 -20.61
N GLU A 114 0.43 -0.66 -20.90
CA GLU A 114 -0.20 -1.80 -21.58
C GLU A 114 -1.23 -2.50 -20.69
N ASP A 115 -0.96 -2.62 -19.39
CA ASP A 115 -1.93 -3.14 -18.42
C ASP A 115 -3.16 -2.22 -18.31
N ARG A 116 -2.97 -0.89 -18.32
CA ARG A 116 -4.08 0.08 -18.41
C ARG A 116 -4.88 -0.07 -19.70
N ARG A 117 -4.23 -0.30 -20.84
CA ARG A 117 -4.91 -0.57 -22.12
C ARG A 117 -5.74 -1.85 -22.04
N LYS A 118 -5.18 -2.92 -21.51
CA LYS A 118 -5.85 -4.20 -21.35
C LYS A 118 -7.08 -4.08 -20.46
N GLN A 119 -6.96 -3.39 -19.33
CA GLN A 119 -8.08 -3.12 -18.42
C GLN A 119 -9.22 -2.33 -19.11
N ARG A 120 -8.90 -1.36 -19.97
CA ARG A 120 -9.91 -0.60 -20.73
C ARG A 120 -10.66 -1.48 -21.72
N VAL A 121 -9.98 -2.41 -22.37
CA VAL A 121 -10.61 -3.36 -23.31
C VAL A 121 -11.53 -4.31 -22.56
N GLU A 122 -11.10 -4.84 -21.42
CA GLU A 122 -11.92 -5.74 -20.58
C GLU A 122 -13.18 -5.04 -20.04
N VAL A 123 -13.06 -3.77 -19.61
CA VAL A 123 -14.22 -2.96 -19.19
C VAL A 123 -15.18 -2.68 -20.34
N ALA A 124 -14.67 -2.40 -21.54
CA ALA A 124 -15.50 -2.18 -22.72
C ALA A 124 -16.27 -3.45 -23.11
N GLN A 125 -15.60 -4.62 -23.11
CA GLN A 125 -16.24 -5.91 -23.36
C GLN A 125 -17.31 -6.25 -22.31
N ALA A 126 -17.04 -5.97 -21.04
CA ALA A 126 -18.00 -6.20 -19.96
C ALA A 126 -19.25 -5.30 -20.04
N LEU A 127 -19.17 -4.14 -20.71
CA LEU A 127 -20.32 -3.27 -20.97
C LEU A 127 -21.14 -3.76 -22.17
N GLU A 128 -20.49 -4.32 -23.19
CA GLU A 128 -21.14 -4.94 -24.35
C GLU A 128 -21.91 -6.21 -23.95
N ASP A 129 -21.36 -7.01 -23.03
CA ASP A 129 -22.02 -8.23 -22.50
C ASP A 129 -23.23 -7.92 -21.58
N ARG A 130 -23.45 -6.66 -21.19
CA ARG A 130 -24.59 -6.23 -20.35
C ARG A 130 -25.78 -5.64 -21.11
N GLY A 131 -25.86 -5.82 -22.43
CA GLY A 131 -26.95 -5.27 -23.24
C GLY A 131 -27.89 -6.32 -23.84
N LEU A 132 -28.95 -6.71 -23.12
CA LEU A 132 -30.32 -6.98 -23.63
C LEU A 132 -31.23 -7.48 -22.48
N ASP A 133 -31.75 -6.55 -21.67
CA ASP A 133 -33.07 -6.73 -21.05
C ASP A 133 -34.00 -5.72 -21.73
N ASP A 134 -34.97 -6.23 -22.49
CA ASP A 134 -35.90 -5.44 -23.32
C ASP A 134 -36.72 -4.45 -22.48
N PRO A 135 -37.00 -3.23 -22.98
CA PRO A 135 -37.95 -2.32 -22.34
C PRO A 135 -39.38 -2.89 -22.47
N ILE A 136 -40.07 -3.04 -21.34
CA ILE A 136 -41.53 -3.27 -21.31
C ILE A 136 -42.22 -2.07 -21.97
N GLU A 137 -42.90 -2.31 -23.10
CA GLU A 137 -43.72 -1.31 -23.81
C GLU A 137 -44.86 -0.77 -22.93
N PRO A 138 -45.18 0.54 -22.99
CA PRO A 138 -46.40 1.08 -22.38
C PRO A 138 -47.59 0.92 -23.33
N GLU A 139 -48.68 0.31 -22.83
CA GLU A 139 -49.94 0.15 -23.56
C GLU A 139 -50.59 1.51 -23.91
N HIS A 140 -50.91 1.71 -25.20
CA HIS A 140 -51.94 2.61 -25.71
C HIS A 140 -52.87 1.73 -26.58
N GLU A 141 -54.20 1.81 -26.63
CA GLU A 141 -55.15 2.86 -26.32
C GLU A 141 -56.56 2.24 -26.48
N THR A 142 -57.56 2.62 -25.68
CA THR A 142 -58.94 2.72 -26.22
C THR A 142 -59.71 3.86 -25.54
N VAL A 143 -59.70 5.02 -26.19
CA VAL A 143 -60.79 6.00 -26.12
C VAL A 143 -61.29 6.10 -27.57
N THR A 144 -62.55 5.81 -27.89
CA THR A 144 -63.66 6.77 -27.77
C THR A 144 -64.97 6.08 -28.19
N LYS A 145 -66.09 6.37 -27.53
CA LYS A 145 -67.33 6.82 -28.19
C LYS A 145 -68.38 7.34 -27.19
N LEU A 146 -68.53 8.66 -27.18
CA LEU A 146 -69.72 9.39 -26.75
C LEU A 146 -70.71 9.51 -27.91
N LYS A 147 -72.03 9.52 -27.60
CA LYS A 147 -73.22 10.05 -28.30
C LYS A 147 -74.40 9.09 -28.06
N PHE A 148 -75.60 9.45 -27.60
CA PHE A 148 -76.33 10.69 -27.31
C PHE A 148 -77.17 10.49 -26.05
#